data_AF-A0A3E0VCQ5-F1
#
_entry.id   AF-A0A3E0VCQ5-F1
#
_cell.length_a   1.000
_cell.length_b   1.000
_cell.length_c   1.000
_cell.angle_alpha   90.00
_cell.angle_beta   90.00
_cell.angle_gamma   90.00
#
_symmetry.space_group_name_H-M   'P 1'
#
loop_
_entity.id
_entity.type
_entity.pdbx_description
1 polymer ?
#
loop_
_entity_poly.entity_id
_entity_poly.type
_entity_poly.pdbx_seq_one_letter_code
_entity_poly.pdbx_strand_id
1 'polypeptide(L)'
;MSVTVEQVTTRAALAEFIALPLRLQPRNLAVPLLEASIRSWFTGRSPHPEPIALLLARDSRGTAVGRTTAHTDRRLDARLGERLQLFGATDFRDGEAAAALFDELERRATDEGAAALLGPVSLLPNQAGGVITSGFEERGFVDSAWNDALTPIVYEAEGFERWGEADTWIVEMGRAPATAPETEEWTAAGLRLEHGSKREMKRLIPELLTLLNASFAQLPYYTEISAAEMVAATDGLAFLLDENLLLLARDKASGRAVAFVLVVPDITAFVQRVGGRLTLIRQLQLLATRGDYRRDAILVIQGTDPGRQGQGILSLLSRQLQANLVAGGYGALRSTYVGRDNPASAAQFTRFGGRPLHGYTFYRRPVLPPDARGAAARTNDPEGDHP
;
A
#
# COMPACT_ATOMS: atom_id res chain seq x y z
N MET A 1 -6.98 31.57 -2.97
CA MET A 1 -7.51 31.97 -1.64
C MET A 1 -6.31 31.92 -0.70
N SER A 2 -6.43 31.87 0.63
CA SER A 2 -5.26 31.56 1.48
C SER A 2 -5.53 30.24 2.17
N VAL A 3 -4.75 29.20 1.85
CA VAL A 3 -4.79 27.92 2.56
C VAL A 3 -3.73 27.94 3.65
N THR A 4 -4.10 27.52 4.86
CA THR A 4 -3.17 27.38 6.01
C THR A 4 -3.08 25.93 6.43
N VAL A 5 -1.89 25.45 6.77
CA VAL A 5 -1.68 24.10 7.29
C VAL A 5 -1.46 24.13 8.79
N GLU A 6 -2.19 23.27 9.52
CA GLU A 6 -2.03 23.09 10.96
C GLU A 6 -1.75 21.62 11.31
N GLN A 7 -1.01 21.41 12.39
CA GLN A 7 -0.84 20.08 12.96
C GLN A 7 -2.09 19.67 13.75
N VAL A 8 -2.56 18.45 13.51
CA VAL A 8 -3.69 17.85 14.21
C VAL A 8 -3.28 17.49 15.63
N THR A 9 -3.75 18.26 16.61
CA THR A 9 -3.47 18.06 18.04
C THR A 9 -4.72 17.76 18.87
N THR A 10 -5.91 17.95 18.31
CA THR A 10 -7.19 17.78 19.00
C THR A 10 -8.00 16.62 18.43
N ARG A 11 -8.92 16.08 19.24
CA ARG A 11 -9.86 15.03 18.79
C ARG A 11 -10.81 15.52 17.70
N ALA A 12 -11.14 16.81 17.68
CA ALA A 12 -11.98 17.42 16.66
C ALA A 12 -11.27 17.47 15.31
N ALA A 13 -10.04 17.99 15.27
CA ALA A 13 -9.21 18.01 14.08
C ALA A 13 -8.91 16.59 13.56
N LEU A 14 -8.71 15.62 14.46
CA LEU A 14 -8.55 14.22 14.08
C LEU A 14 -9.81 13.64 13.40
N ALA A 15 -11.00 13.98 13.90
CA ALA A 15 -12.24 13.55 13.28
C ALA A 15 -12.41 14.14 11.87
N GLU A 16 -12.02 15.40 11.67
CA GLU A 16 -11.97 16.03 10.35
C GLU A 16 -10.95 15.35 9.43
N PHE A 17 -9.73 15.09 9.93
CA PHE A 17 -8.69 14.37 9.18
C PHE A 17 -9.20 13.01 8.69
N ILE A 18 -9.86 12.22 9.55
CA ILE A 18 -10.41 10.91 9.20
C ILE A 18 -11.55 11.05 8.17
N ALA A 19 -12.42 12.04 8.32
CA ALA A 19 -13.60 12.20 7.48
C ALA A 19 -13.29 12.79 6.09
N LEU A 20 -12.20 13.54 5.94
CA LEU A 20 -11.92 14.33 4.75
C LEU A 20 -11.96 13.53 3.42
N PRO A 21 -11.31 12.36 3.28
CA PRO A 21 -11.33 11.60 2.02
C PRO A 21 -12.73 11.14 1.65
N LEU A 22 -13.56 10.80 2.65
CA LEU A 22 -14.93 10.36 2.43
C LEU A 22 -15.83 11.47 1.87
N ARG A 23 -15.38 12.73 1.92
CA ARG A 23 -16.02 13.89 1.31
C ARG A 23 -15.41 14.25 -0.05
N LEU A 24 -14.09 14.12 -0.19
CA LEU A 24 -13.36 14.51 -1.40
C LEU A 24 -13.46 13.46 -2.50
N GLN A 25 -13.41 12.18 -2.14
CA GLN A 25 -13.27 11.07 -3.08
C GLN A 25 -14.61 10.33 -3.30
N PRO A 26 -14.85 9.78 -4.51
CA PRO A 26 -16.03 8.97 -4.82
C PRO A 26 -16.05 7.68 -3.99
N ARG A 27 -17.14 7.48 -3.25
CA ARG A 27 -17.28 6.37 -2.28
C ARG A 27 -17.26 4.96 -2.87
N ASN A 28 -17.59 4.83 -4.16
CA ASN A 28 -17.62 3.55 -4.87
C ASN A 28 -16.27 3.17 -5.50
N LEU A 29 -15.32 4.12 -5.59
CA LEU A 29 -14.01 3.88 -6.19
C LEU A 29 -12.90 3.94 -5.15
N ALA A 30 -12.86 4.99 -4.33
CA ALA A 30 -11.82 5.17 -3.33
C ALA A 30 -11.96 4.20 -2.15
N VAL A 31 -10.84 3.77 -1.58
CA VAL A 31 -10.82 2.92 -0.39
C VAL A 31 -10.20 3.70 0.77
N PRO A 32 -10.97 4.00 1.82
CA PRO A 32 -10.44 4.75 2.94
C PRO A 32 -9.49 3.89 3.77
N LEU A 33 -8.44 4.52 4.29
CA LEU A 33 -7.62 3.93 5.35
C LEU A 33 -8.48 3.59 6.57
N LEU A 34 -8.08 2.53 7.28
CA LEU A 34 -8.77 2.14 8.50
C LEU A 34 -8.62 3.23 9.56
N GLU A 35 -9.74 3.60 10.19
CA GLU A 35 -9.77 4.62 11.25
C GLU A 35 -8.84 4.25 12.40
N ALA A 36 -8.73 2.95 12.72
CA ALA A 36 -7.85 2.45 13.77
C ALA A 36 -6.38 2.76 13.49
N SER A 37 -5.92 2.66 12.23
CA SER A 37 -4.55 2.99 11.84
C SER A 37 -4.26 4.47 12.02
N ILE A 38 -5.14 5.36 11.52
CA ILE A 38 -4.97 6.82 11.70
C ILE A 38 -4.95 7.19 13.19
N ARG A 39 -5.82 6.56 14.00
CA ARG A 39 -5.84 6.77 15.45
C ARG A 39 -4.58 6.25 16.14
N SER A 40 -3.99 5.13 15.69
CA SER A 40 -2.74 4.63 16.27
C SER A 40 -1.59 5.60 15.99
N TRP A 41 -1.54 6.20 14.80
CA TRP A 41 -0.59 7.26 14.45
C TRP A 41 -0.76 8.49 15.35
N PHE A 42 -1.99 9.01 15.47
CA PHE A 42 -2.30 10.17 16.34
C PHE A 42 -1.96 9.94 17.82
N THR A 43 -2.15 8.71 18.31
CA THR A 43 -1.91 8.37 19.73
C THR A 43 -0.48 7.92 20.03
N GLY A 44 0.39 7.82 19.02
CA GLY A 44 1.75 7.27 19.19
C GLY A 44 1.77 5.78 19.55
N ARG A 45 0.70 5.05 19.27
CA ARG A 45 0.59 3.59 19.49
C ARG A 45 0.93 2.77 18.25
N SER A 46 1.19 3.44 17.13
CA SER A 46 1.75 2.80 15.93
C SER A 46 3.05 2.08 16.30
N PRO A 47 3.34 0.89 15.73
CA PRO A 47 4.64 0.24 15.90
C PRO A 47 5.77 0.93 15.11
N HIS A 48 5.44 1.94 14.30
CA HIS A 48 6.43 2.77 13.60
C HIS A 48 7.36 3.44 14.63
N PRO A 49 8.70 3.40 14.43
CA PRO A 49 9.64 3.84 15.45
C PRO A 49 9.61 5.35 15.70
N GLU A 50 9.40 6.14 14.65
CA GLU A 50 9.43 7.59 14.69
C GLU A 50 8.03 8.22 14.93
N PRO A 51 7.96 9.46 15.45
CA PRO A 51 6.69 10.17 15.58
C PRO A 51 6.05 10.43 14.21
N ILE A 52 4.71 10.32 14.16
CA ILE A 52 3.93 10.60 12.96
C ILE A 52 3.10 11.86 13.21
N ALA A 53 3.39 12.94 12.48
CA ALA A 53 2.57 14.13 12.48
C ALA A 53 1.41 13.98 11.49
N LEU A 54 0.23 14.42 11.89
CA LEU A 54 -0.96 14.54 11.05
C LEU A 54 -1.17 16.02 10.76
N LEU A 55 -1.30 16.39 9.49
CA LEU A 55 -1.43 17.77 9.03
C LEU A 55 -2.77 17.96 8.32
N LEU A 56 -3.40 19.11 8.54
CA LEU A 56 -4.68 19.48 7.95
C LEU A 56 -4.56 20.86 7.29
N ALA A 57 -4.89 20.95 6.01
CA ALA A 57 -4.98 22.20 5.27
C ALA A 57 -6.40 22.76 5.38
N ARG A 58 -6.52 24.05 5.68
CA ARG A 58 -7.81 24.76 5.79
C ARG A 58 -7.87 25.95 4.86
N ASP A 59 -9.04 26.16 4.25
CA ASP A 59 -9.31 27.40 3.50
C ASP A 59 -9.54 28.58 4.45
N SER A 60 -9.69 29.78 3.87
CA SER A 60 -9.93 31.02 4.63
C SER A 60 -11.22 31.03 5.47
N ARG A 61 -12.12 30.04 5.27
CA ARG A 61 -13.33 29.85 6.08
C ARG A 61 -13.14 28.80 7.19
N GLY A 62 -11.91 28.30 7.36
CA GLY A 62 -11.58 27.25 8.33
C GLY A 62 -12.04 25.84 7.89
N THR A 63 -12.48 25.66 6.65
CA THR A 63 -12.92 24.34 6.17
C THR A 63 -11.71 23.49 5.82
N ALA A 64 -11.66 22.24 6.29
CA ALA A 64 -10.63 21.29 5.88
C ALA A 64 -10.72 20.99 4.37
N VAL A 65 -9.62 21.22 3.65
CA VAL A 65 -9.51 21.10 2.19
C VAL A 65 -8.36 20.21 1.74
N GLY A 66 -7.47 19.82 2.66
CA GLY A 66 -6.45 18.83 2.40
C GLY A 66 -5.92 18.22 3.70
N ARG A 67 -5.24 17.08 3.60
CA ARG A 67 -4.55 16.42 4.70
C ARG A 67 -3.32 15.68 4.22
N THR A 68 -2.37 15.45 5.11
CA THR A 68 -1.24 14.53 4.89
C THR A 68 -0.66 14.08 6.24
N THR A 69 0.04 12.96 6.28
CA THR A 69 1.01 12.65 7.33
C THR A 69 2.38 13.24 6.99
N ALA A 70 3.20 13.44 8.02
CA ALA A 70 4.62 13.76 7.90
C ALA A 70 5.40 12.98 8.97
N HIS A 71 6.40 12.22 8.55
CA HIS A 71 7.21 11.37 9.43
C HIS A 71 8.55 11.02 8.76
N THR A 72 9.44 10.36 9.49
CA THR A 72 10.74 9.87 8.99
C THR A 72 10.90 8.39 9.32
N ASP A 73 11.88 7.72 8.71
CA ASP A 73 12.27 6.36 9.09
C ASP A 73 13.78 6.17 8.87
N ARG A 74 14.53 6.00 9.96
CA ARG A 74 15.99 5.88 9.88
C ARG A 74 16.47 4.61 9.16
N ARG A 75 15.66 3.56 9.15
CA ARG A 75 15.98 2.31 8.46
C ARG A 75 15.90 2.56 6.95
N LEU A 76 14.86 3.27 6.49
CA LEU A 76 14.73 3.62 5.08
C LEU A 76 15.82 4.58 4.64
N ASP A 77 16.15 5.58 5.47
CA ASP A 77 17.26 6.49 5.20
C ASP A 77 18.58 5.73 4.98
N ALA A 78 18.87 4.75 5.85
CA ALA A 78 20.07 3.92 5.74
C ALA A 78 20.08 3.06 4.47
N ARG A 79 18.90 2.61 4.01
CA ARG A 79 18.75 1.83 2.77
C ARG A 79 18.96 2.65 1.51
N LEU A 80 18.47 3.90 1.50
CA LEU A 80 18.56 4.79 0.34
C LEU A 80 19.79 5.71 0.37
N GLY A 81 20.51 5.77 1.49
CA GLY A 81 21.72 6.57 1.64
C GLY A 81 21.46 8.07 1.76
N GLU A 82 20.22 8.47 2.04
CA GLU A 82 19.79 9.86 2.16
C GLU A 82 18.72 10.02 3.23
N ARG A 83 18.64 11.20 3.84
CA ARG A 83 17.57 11.51 4.81
C ARG A 83 16.30 11.92 4.09
N LEU A 84 15.18 11.32 4.45
CA LEU A 84 13.91 11.54 3.78
C LEU A 84 12.84 12.10 4.72
N GLN A 85 12.11 13.10 4.23
CA GLN A 85 10.81 13.46 4.79
C GLN A 85 9.75 12.60 4.09
N LEU A 86 9.20 11.63 4.81
CA LEU A 86 8.11 10.82 4.31
C LEU A 86 6.78 11.53 4.55
N PHE A 87 5.85 11.31 3.63
CA PHE A 87 4.47 11.77 3.76
C PHE A 87 3.51 10.72 3.22
N GLY A 88 2.24 10.82 3.59
CA GLY A 88 1.26 9.76 3.36
C GLY A 88 -0.16 10.18 3.66
N ALA A 89 -1.12 9.27 3.44
CA ALA A 89 -2.55 9.56 3.64
C ALA A 89 -2.97 10.92 3.05
N THR A 90 -2.42 11.25 1.88
CA THR A 90 -2.50 12.57 1.29
C THR A 90 -3.76 12.68 0.45
N ASP A 91 -4.61 13.64 0.80
CA ASP A 91 -5.84 13.95 0.07
C ASP A 91 -5.98 15.46 0.01
N PHE A 92 -6.32 16.02 -1.15
CA PHE A 92 -6.51 17.46 -1.32
C PHE A 92 -7.64 17.74 -2.30
N ARG A 93 -8.32 18.87 -2.12
CA ARG A 93 -9.44 19.29 -2.96
C ARG A 93 -8.98 19.83 -4.32
N ASP A 94 -7.87 20.55 -4.32
CA ASP A 94 -7.35 21.30 -5.45
C ASP A 94 -5.83 21.52 -5.32
N GLY A 95 -5.20 22.07 -6.35
CA GLY A 95 -3.77 22.35 -6.37
C GLY A 95 -3.33 23.36 -5.30
N GLU A 96 -4.18 24.32 -4.92
CA GLU A 96 -3.87 25.28 -3.85
C GLU A 96 -3.74 24.58 -2.49
N ALA A 97 -4.63 23.63 -2.19
CA ALA A 97 -4.54 22.81 -0.99
C ALA A 97 -3.32 21.86 -1.02
N ALA A 98 -2.97 21.32 -2.19
CA ALA A 98 -1.80 20.46 -2.34
C ALA A 98 -0.49 21.22 -2.13
N ALA A 99 -0.32 22.36 -2.82
CA ALA A 99 0.85 23.24 -2.68
C ALA A 99 1.10 23.61 -1.22
N ALA A 100 0.06 24.04 -0.50
CA ALA A 100 0.19 24.39 0.92
C ALA A 100 0.66 23.21 1.79
N LEU A 101 0.20 21.99 1.52
CA LEU A 101 0.67 20.78 2.22
C LEU A 101 2.12 20.46 1.88
N PHE A 102 2.51 20.57 0.61
CA PHE A 102 3.87 20.30 0.15
C PHE A 102 4.88 21.34 0.67
N ASP A 103 4.49 22.60 0.75
CA ASP A 103 5.30 23.67 1.34
C ASP A 103 5.59 23.41 2.83
N GLU A 104 4.57 22.99 3.60
CA GLU A 104 4.77 22.63 5.01
C GLU A 104 5.64 21.36 5.16
N LEU A 105 5.51 20.39 4.26
CA LEU A 105 6.39 19.22 4.22
C LEU A 105 7.83 19.60 3.90
N GLU A 106 8.06 20.49 2.94
CA GLU A 106 9.40 20.97 2.59
C GLU A 106 10.02 21.80 3.73
N ARG A 107 9.23 22.61 4.42
CA ARG A 107 9.68 23.36 5.60
C ARG A 107 10.18 22.39 6.68
N ARG A 108 9.39 21.36 6.99
CA ARG A 108 9.78 20.30 7.95
C ARG A 108 11.02 19.54 7.49
N ALA A 109 11.07 19.18 6.22
CA ALA A 109 12.22 18.49 5.63
C ALA A 109 13.50 19.34 5.75
N THR A 110 13.39 20.65 5.53
CA THR A 110 14.51 21.60 5.69
C THR A 110 14.97 21.66 7.14
N ASP A 111 14.03 21.78 8.09
CA ASP A 111 14.33 21.84 9.53
C ASP A 111 15.01 20.55 10.03
N GLU A 112 14.63 19.39 9.48
CA GLU A 112 15.17 18.07 9.85
C GLU A 112 16.42 17.67 9.04
N GLY A 113 16.83 18.50 8.07
CA GLY A 113 17.98 18.23 7.20
C GLY A 113 17.75 17.05 6.25
N ALA A 114 16.50 16.82 5.84
CA ALA A 114 16.15 15.83 4.82
C ALA A 114 16.48 16.35 3.41
N ALA A 115 16.98 15.45 2.57
CA ALA A 115 17.40 15.75 1.20
C ALA A 115 16.24 15.68 0.19
N ALA A 116 15.17 14.97 0.52
CA ALA A 116 14.01 14.83 -0.35
C ALA A 116 12.72 14.54 0.42
N LEU A 117 11.60 14.88 -0.21
CA LEU A 117 10.26 14.38 0.12
C LEU A 117 10.03 13.06 -0.63
N LEU A 118 9.47 12.05 0.03
CA LEU A 118 9.08 10.78 -0.60
C LEU A 118 7.70 10.32 -0.12
N GLY A 119 6.78 10.07 -1.04
CA GLY A 119 5.41 9.67 -0.71
C GLY A 119 4.46 9.71 -1.90
N PRO A 120 3.16 9.53 -1.70
CA PRO A 120 2.53 9.21 -0.42
C PRO A 120 2.77 7.74 -0.05
N VAL A 121 3.25 7.47 1.17
CA VAL A 121 3.40 6.13 1.74
C VAL A 121 2.52 5.94 2.97
N SER A 122 1.98 4.75 3.16
CA SER A 122 1.35 4.37 4.44
C SER A 122 2.47 4.01 5.42
N LEU A 123 3.21 5.03 5.85
CA LEU A 123 4.43 4.99 6.66
C LEU A 123 5.72 4.56 5.92
N LEU A 124 5.70 3.47 5.16
CA LEU A 124 6.86 3.01 4.39
C LEU A 124 6.46 2.55 2.98
N PRO A 125 7.36 2.65 1.98
CA PRO A 125 7.06 2.20 0.62
C PRO A 125 6.59 0.75 0.56
N ASN A 126 7.21 -0.15 1.33
CA ASN A 126 6.90 -1.59 1.35
C ASN A 126 5.64 -1.98 2.15
N GLN A 127 4.85 -1.02 2.65
CA GLN A 127 3.58 -1.29 3.32
C GLN A 127 2.40 -1.08 2.38
N ALA A 128 2.05 0.17 2.10
CA ALA A 128 0.98 0.57 1.19
C ALA A 128 1.14 2.07 0.82
N GLY A 129 0.18 2.62 0.09
CA GLY A 129 0.23 4.00 -0.41
C GLY A 129 0.84 4.09 -1.80
N GLY A 130 0.79 5.27 -2.40
CA GLY A 130 1.15 5.56 -3.78
C GLY A 130 0.03 6.36 -4.45
N VAL A 131 0.20 6.64 -5.74
CA VAL A 131 -0.73 7.38 -6.58
C VAL A 131 -0.97 6.57 -7.85
N ILE A 132 -2.24 6.39 -8.21
CA ILE A 132 -2.59 5.81 -9.51
C ILE A 132 -2.42 6.87 -10.61
N THR A 133 -1.83 6.44 -11.73
CA THR A 133 -1.55 7.27 -12.91
C THR A 133 -2.43 6.91 -14.12
N SER A 134 -3.15 5.78 -14.03
CA SER A 134 -4.13 5.33 -15.02
C SER A 134 -5.16 4.39 -14.38
N GLY A 135 -6.25 4.09 -15.10
CA GLY A 135 -7.32 3.20 -14.62
C GLY A 135 -8.24 3.87 -13.59
N PHE A 136 -8.43 5.19 -13.68
CA PHE A 136 -9.21 5.99 -12.71
C PHE A 136 -10.68 5.54 -12.60
N GLU A 137 -11.22 4.93 -13.64
CA GLU A 137 -12.56 4.34 -13.71
C GLU A 137 -12.68 3.03 -12.91
N GLU A 138 -11.57 2.35 -12.66
CA GLU A 138 -11.53 1.10 -11.90
C GLU A 138 -11.47 1.42 -10.40
N ARG A 139 -12.29 0.72 -9.61
CA ARG A 139 -12.29 0.89 -8.15
C ARG A 139 -10.94 0.49 -7.56
N GLY A 140 -10.52 1.19 -6.51
CA GLY A 140 -9.47 0.71 -5.62
C GLY A 140 -9.89 -0.55 -4.86
N PHE A 141 -8.95 -1.09 -4.11
CA PHE A 141 -9.17 -2.20 -3.20
C PHE A 141 -8.31 -2.03 -1.94
N VAL A 142 -8.62 -2.78 -0.88
CA VAL A 142 -7.85 -2.74 0.38
C VAL A 142 -6.35 -2.96 0.10
N ASP A 143 -5.50 -2.21 0.80
CA ASP A 143 -4.04 -2.14 0.60
C ASP A 143 -3.59 -1.61 -0.78
N SER A 144 -4.46 -0.93 -1.53
CA SER A 144 -4.10 -0.16 -2.72
C SER A 144 -4.52 1.30 -2.60
N ALA A 145 -3.82 2.17 -3.34
CA ALA A 145 -4.25 3.55 -3.49
C ALA A 145 -5.40 3.67 -4.50
N TRP A 146 -6.13 4.78 -4.38
CA TRP A 146 -7.00 5.30 -5.41
C TRP A 146 -7.04 6.83 -5.27
N ASN A 147 -6.97 7.52 -6.40
CA ASN A 147 -7.07 8.97 -6.51
C ASN A 147 -7.67 9.32 -7.87
N ASP A 148 -8.08 10.57 -8.04
CA ASP A 148 -8.54 11.07 -9.33
C ASP A 148 -7.39 11.37 -10.30
N ALA A 149 -7.75 11.68 -11.55
CA ALA A 149 -6.79 12.04 -12.59
C ALA A 149 -6.08 13.39 -12.36
N LEU A 150 -6.64 14.25 -11.51
CA LEU A 150 -6.02 15.53 -11.15
C LEU A 150 -4.78 15.31 -10.27
N THR A 151 -4.84 14.32 -9.38
CA THR A 151 -3.79 14.06 -8.40
C THR A 151 -2.38 13.93 -9.01
N PRO A 152 -2.09 13.03 -9.98
CA PRO A 152 -0.74 12.93 -10.56
C PRO A 152 -0.30 14.22 -11.26
N ILE A 153 -1.23 14.96 -11.90
CA ILE A 153 -0.94 16.25 -12.54
C ILE A 153 -0.48 17.28 -11.51
N VAL A 154 -1.14 17.31 -10.35
CA VAL A 154 -0.79 18.24 -9.26
C VAL A 154 0.58 17.89 -8.66
N TYR A 155 0.89 16.61 -8.43
CA TYR A 155 2.23 16.21 -7.97
C TYR A 155 3.32 16.66 -8.96
N GLU A 156 3.12 16.40 -10.26
CA GLU A 156 4.09 16.73 -11.30
C GLU A 156 4.25 18.25 -11.48
N ALA A 157 3.17 19.02 -11.38
CA ALA A 157 3.21 20.49 -11.40
C ALA A 157 3.96 21.09 -10.20
N GLU A 158 3.93 20.40 -9.06
CA GLU A 158 4.64 20.77 -7.83
C GLU A 158 6.09 20.26 -7.80
N GLY A 159 6.62 19.83 -8.95
CA GLY A 159 8.03 19.43 -9.10
C GLY A 159 8.36 18.05 -8.54
N PHE A 160 7.37 17.20 -8.28
CA PHE A 160 7.63 15.81 -7.95
C PHE A 160 7.90 14.97 -9.20
N GLU A 161 8.88 14.07 -9.09
CA GLU A 161 9.19 13.05 -10.08
C GLU A 161 8.61 11.70 -9.64
N ARG A 162 8.23 10.87 -10.62
CA ARG A 162 7.76 9.51 -10.35
C ARG A 162 8.89 8.64 -9.81
N TRP A 163 8.60 7.86 -8.79
CA TRP A 163 9.52 6.94 -8.14
C TRP A 163 8.84 5.57 -7.96
N GLY A 164 9.54 4.50 -8.35
CA GLY A 164 9.03 3.14 -8.21
C GLY A 164 7.77 2.89 -9.05
N GLU A 165 7.83 3.15 -10.35
CA GLU A 165 6.71 2.86 -11.26
C GLU A 165 6.34 1.37 -11.23
N ALA A 166 5.06 1.12 -11.05
CA ALA A 166 4.48 -0.19 -10.82
C ALA A 166 3.11 -0.27 -11.48
N ASP A 167 2.53 -1.47 -11.47
CA ASP A 167 1.14 -1.68 -11.86
C ASP A 167 0.44 -2.56 -10.83
N THR A 168 -0.80 -2.25 -10.48
CA THR A 168 -1.69 -3.25 -9.84
C THR A 168 -2.22 -4.17 -10.92
N TRP A 169 -2.64 -5.39 -10.55
CA TRP A 169 -3.06 -6.40 -11.52
C TRP A 169 -4.44 -6.96 -11.19
N ILE A 170 -5.17 -7.37 -12.23
CA ILE A 170 -6.39 -8.14 -12.11
C ILE A 170 -6.32 -9.39 -12.97
N VAL A 171 -6.74 -10.52 -12.40
CA VAL A 171 -6.88 -11.81 -13.07
C VAL A 171 -8.34 -12.26 -12.94
N GLU A 172 -9.04 -12.35 -14.06
CA GLU A 172 -10.42 -12.84 -14.11
C GLU A 172 -10.44 -14.37 -14.06
N MET A 173 -11.12 -14.93 -13.06
CA MET A 173 -11.26 -16.37 -12.90
C MET A 173 -12.22 -16.95 -13.95
N GLY A 174 -12.02 -18.21 -14.33
CA GLY A 174 -12.89 -18.91 -15.27
C GLY A 174 -12.66 -18.60 -16.76
N ARG A 175 -11.78 -17.66 -17.11
CA ARG A 175 -11.37 -17.42 -18.51
C ARG A 175 -10.42 -18.49 -19.06
N ALA A 176 -9.63 -19.10 -18.18
CA ALA A 176 -8.71 -20.19 -18.50
C ALA A 176 -8.95 -21.36 -17.52
N PRO A 177 -8.74 -22.62 -17.95
CA PRO A 177 -8.85 -23.76 -17.07
C PRO A 177 -7.81 -23.66 -15.95
N ALA A 178 -8.28 -23.71 -14.71
CA ALA A 178 -7.42 -23.73 -13.53
C ALA A 178 -7.11 -25.18 -13.16
N THR A 179 -5.88 -25.63 -13.41
CA THR A 179 -5.44 -26.99 -13.09
C THR A 179 -4.54 -26.97 -11.86
N ALA A 180 -5.05 -27.49 -10.74
CA ALA A 180 -4.26 -27.71 -9.54
C ALA A 180 -3.05 -28.63 -9.86
N PRO A 181 -1.88 -28.42 -9.23
CA PRO A 181 -0.79 -29.36 -9.38
C PRO A 181 -1.09 -30.70 -8.70
N GLU A 182 -0.72 -31.78 -9.35
CA GLU A 182 -0.85 -33.12 -8.78
C GLU A 182 0.15 -33.34 -7.62
N THR A 183 -0.13 -34.31 -6.75
CA THR A 183 0.74 -34.60 -5.58
C THR A 183 2.15 -35.01 -6.01
N GLU A 184 2.28 -35.65 -7.17
CA GLU A 184 3.53 -36.06 -7.80
C GLU A 184 4.37 -34.85 -8.20
N GLU A 185 3.76 -33.75 -8.68
CA GLU A 185 4.49 -32.54 -9.07
C GLU A 185 5.14 -31.88 -7.84
N TRP A 186 4.39 -31.76 -6.74
CA TRP A 186 4.94 -31.29 -5.47
C TRP A 186 6.08 -32.19 -4.98
N THR A 187 5.87 -33.51 -5.06
CA THR A 187 6.84 -34.50 -4.61
C THR A 187 8.13 -34.48 -5.44
N ALA A 188 8.02 -34.38 -6.77
CA ALA A 188 9.14 -34.27 -7.68
C ALA A 188 9.95 -32.98 -7.45
N ALA A 189 9.29 -31.89 -7.06
CA ALA A 189 9.94 -30.65 -6.65
C ALA A 189 10.57 -30.72 -5.23
N GLY A 190 10.40 -31.84 -4.50
CA GLY A 190 10.87 -31.97 -3.13
C GLY A 190 10.04 -31.16 -2.12
N LEU A 191 8.79 -30.84 -2.47
CA LEU A 191 7.91 -29.94 -1.73
C LEU A 191 6.66 -30.64 -1.22
N ARG A 192 6.06 -30.06 -0.18
CA ARG A 192 4.73 -30.39 0.34
C ARG A 192 3.90 -29.11 0.41
N LEU A 193 2.70 -29.14 -0.18
CA LEU A 193 1.72 -28.08 -0.01
C LEU A 193 1.17 -28.10 1.43
N GLU A 194 1.05 -26.93 2.02
CA GLU A 194 0.35 -26.71 3.28
C GLU A 194 -0.60 -25.52 3.15
N HIS A 195 -1.83 -25.72 3.60
CA HIS A 195 -2.79 -24.64 3.78
C HIS A 195 -2.63 -24.01 5.15
N GLY A 196 -2.67 -22.69 5.21
CA GLY A 196 -2.65 -21.97 6.48
C GLY A 196 -3.93 -22.22 7.27
N SER A 197 -3.81 -22.26 8.59
CA SER A 197 -4.97 -22.38 9.47
C SER A 197 -5.12 -21.17 10.38
N LYS A 198 -6.37 -20.72 10.56
CA LYS A 198 -6.77 -19.69 11.52
C LYS A 198 -6.29 -20.00 12.94
N ARG A 199 -6.33 -21.28 13.31
CA ARG A 199 -5.92 -21.76 14.64
C ARG A 199 -4.41 -21.65 14.86
N GLU A 200 -3.65 -21.72 13.78
CA GLU A 200 -2.19 -21.73 13.80
C GLU A 200 -1.56 -20.37 13.46
N MET A 201 -2.35 -19.31 13.27
CA MET A 201 -1.84 -17.99 12.90
C MET A 201 -0.75 -17.48 13.84
N LYS A 202 -0.85 -17.74 15.14
CA LYS A 202 0.19 -17.38 16.11
C LYS A 202 1.54 -18.05 15.83
N ARG A 203 1.53 -19.27 15.27
CA ARG A 203 2.73 -20.01 14.83
C ARG A 203 3.18 -19.57 13.44
N LEU A 204 2.24 -19.37 12.52
CA LEU A 204 2.54 -19.05 11.11
C LEU A 204 3.07 -17.62 10.95
N ILE A 205 2.57 -16.63 11.69
CA ILE A 205 2.99 -15.22 11.53
C ILE A 205 4.51 -15.05 11.66
N PRO A 206 5.20 -15.56 12.70
CA PRO A 206 6.66 -15.48 12.79
C PRO A 206 7.40 -16.20 11.65
N GLU A 207 6.90 -17.34 11.20
CA GLU A 207 7.47 -18.11 10.08
C GLU A 207 7.35 -17.31 8.77
N LEU A 208 6.17 -16.77 8.49
CA LEU A 208 5.89 -15.92 7.33
C LEU A 208 6.73 -14.64 7.37
N LEU A 209 6.86 -13.99 8.53
CA LEU A 209 7.70 -12.79 8.69
C LEU A 209 9.15 -13.06 8.32
N THR A 210 9.70 -14.18 8.79
CA THR A 210 11.09 -14.58 8.49
C THR A 210 11.30 -14.76 6.99
N LEU A 211 10.40 -15.52 6.37
CA LEU A 211 10.46 -15.77 4.92
C LEU A 211 10.22 -14.50 4.12
N LEU A 212 9.32 -13.64 4.58
CA LEU A 212 9.00 -12.35 3.95
C LEU A 212 10.22 -11.42 3.96
N ASN A 213 10.81 -11.19 5.12
CA ASN A 213 12.01 -10.35 5.24
C ASN A 213 13.16 -10.89 4.37
N ALA A 214 13.37 -12.21 4.35
CA ALA A 214 14.38 -12.82 3.49
C ALA A 214 14.06 -12.65 1.99
N SER A 215 12.79 -12.76 1.59
CA SER A 215 12.37 -12.70 0.18
C SER A 215 12.53 -11.32 -0.47
N PHE A 216 12.52 -10.26 0.34
CA PHE A 216 12.52 -8.88 -0.13
C PHE A 216 13.75 -8.07 0.32
N ALA A 217 14.66 -8.65 1.12
CA ALA A 217 15.86 -7.99 1.64
C ALA A 217 16.77 -7.38 0.56
N GLN A 218 16.72 -7.89 -0.66
CA GLN A 218 17.46 -7.40 -1.82
C GLN A 218 16.87 -6.15 -2.48
N LEU A 219 15.59 -5.83 -2.22
CA LEU A 219 14.98 -4.63 -2.80
C LEU A 219 15.57 -3.37 -2.16
N PRO A 220 16.02 -2.37 -2.94
CA PRO A 220 16.72 -1.21 -2.40
C PRO A 220 15.96 -0.51 -1.26
N TYR A 221 14.65 -0.32 -1.43
CA TYR A 221 13.79 0.39 -0.48
C TYR A 221 13.18 -0.49 0.62
N TYR A 222 13.44 -1.80 0.63
CA TYR A 222 12.81 -2.68 1.61
C TYR A 222 13.43 -2.48 3.00
N THR A 223 12.58 -2.04 3.92
CA THR A 223 12.87 -1.95 5.34
C THR A 223 12.36 -3.21 6.04
N GLU A 224 13.23 -3.82 6.83
CA GLU A 224 12.89 -5.04 7.54
C GLU A 224 11.69 -4.82 8.46
N ILE A 225 10.65 -5.64 8.28
CA ILE A 225 9.42 -5.57 9.05
C ILE A 225 9.71 -6.19 10.41
N SER A 226 9.45 -5.45 11.48
CA SER A 226 9.57 -5.93 12.86
C SER A 226 8.38 -6.82 13.24
N ALA A 227 8.54 -7.61 14.29
CA ALA A 227 7.44 -8.41 14.83
C ALA A 227 6.23 -7.55 15.25
N ALA A 228 6.46 -6.36 15.79
CA ALA A 228 5.40 -5.44 16.20
C ALA A 228 4.63 -4.88 14.98
N GLU A 229 5.33 -4.50 13.92
CA GLU A 229 4.74 -4.07 12.66
C GLU A 229 3.94 -5.20 12.01
N MET A 230 4.48 -6.42 11.99
CA MET A 230 3.80 -7.59 11.45
C MET A 230 2.52 -7.92 12.23
N VAL A 231 2.55 -7.85 13.57
CA VAL A 231 1.35 -8.06 14.41
C VAL A 231 0.30 -6.99 14.10
N ALA A 232 0.69 -5.73 13.94
CA ALA A 232 -0.24 -4.66 13.58
C ALA A 232 -0.83 -4.85 12.17
N ALA A 233 0.00 -5.23 11.18
CA ALA A 233 -0.42 -5.46 9.80
C ALA A 233 -1.31 -6.71 9.65
N THR A 234 -1.13 -7.72 10.50
CA THR A 234 -1.93 -8.95 10.49
C THR A 234 -3.05 -8.95 11.53
N ASP A 235 -3.31 -7.82 12.20
CA ASP A 235 -4.41 -7.72 13.15
C ASP A 235 -5.75 -7.95 12.43
N GLY A 236 -6.57 -8.82 13.03
CA GLY A 236 -7.84 -9.24 12.43
C GLY A 236 -7.76 -10.15 11.19
N LEU A 237 -6.56 -10.46 10.66
CA LEU A 237 -6.38 -11.31 9.48
C LEU A 237 -7.05 -12.68 9.64
N ALA A 238 -6.99 -13.29 10.83
CA ALA A 238 -7.62 -14.58 11.10
C ALA A 238 -9.14 -14.59 10.86
N PHE A 239 -9.83 -13.45 11.02
CA PHE A 239 -11.27 -13.35 10.78
C PHE A 239 -11.60 -13.33 9.29
N LEU A 240 -10.72 -12.72 8.48
CA LEU A 240 -10.87 -12.58 7.04
C LEU A 240 -10.32 -13.76 6.26
N LEU A 241 -9.35 -14.47 6.84
CA LEU A 241 -8.63 -15.56 6.18
C LEU A 241 -9.60 -16.59 5.60
N ASP A 242 -9.42 -16.94 4.34
CA ASP A 242 -9.91 -18.20 3.79
C ASP A 242 -8.72 -19.16 3.80
N GLU A 243 -8.84 -20.28 4.52
CA GLU A 243 -7.72 -21.21 4.71
C GLU A 243 -7.25 -21.83 3.37
N ASN A 244 -8.13 -21.83 2.36
CA ASN A 244 -7.78 -22.25 1.00
C ASN A 244 -6.94 -21.22 0.22
N LEU A 245 -6.77 -20.01 0.75
CA LEU A 245 -6.11 -18.88 0.08
C LEU A 245 -4.79 -18.46 0.73
N LEU A 246 -4.42 -19.05 1.86
CA LEU A 246 -3.06 -18.99 2.41
C LEU A 246 -2.36 -20.30 2.14
N LEU A 247 -1.42 -20.29 1.20
CA LEU A 247 -0.70 -21.47 0.75
C LEU A 247 0.78 -21.34 1.10
N LEU A 248 1.37 -22.41 1.63
CA LEU A 248 2.78 -22.53 1.93
C LEU A 248 3.35 -23.74 1.18
N ALA A 249 4.53 -23.57 0.59
CA ALA A 249 5.34 -24.67 0.10
C ALA A 249 6.40 -25.00 1.15
N ARG A 250 6.33 -26.21 1.70
CA ARG A 250 7.32 -26.72 2.65
C ARG A 250 8.33 -27.62 1.96
N ASP A 251 9.59 -27.40 2.23
CA ASP A 251 10.65 -28.31 1.82
C ASP A 251 10.51 -29.65 2.57
N LYS A 252 10.46 -30.77 1.83
CA LYS A 252 10.23 -32.09 2.42
C LYS A 252 11.36 -32.55 3.34
N ALA A 253 12.60 -32.15 3.06
CA ALA A 253 13.76 -32.59 3.81
C ALA A 253 13.88 -31.87 5.17
N SER A 254 13.65 -30.55 5.18
CA SER A 254 13.81 -29.69 6.36
C SER A 254 12.50 -29.37 7.09
N GLY A 255 11.34 -29.53 6.43
CA GLY A 255 10.02 -29.15 6.95
C GLY A 255 9.75 -27.63 6.97
N ARG A 256 10.74 -26.81 6.59
CA ARG A 256 10.64 -25.34 6.61
C ARG A 256 9.80 -24.84 5.44
N ALA A 257 9.01 -23.79 5.66
CA ALA A 257 8.40 -23.05 4.54
C ALA A 257 9.50 -22.38 3.70
N VAL A 258 9.45 -22.60 2.39
CA VAL A 258 10.39 -22.01 1.41
C VAL A 258 9.70 -21.06 0.44
N ALA A 259 8.38 -21.09 0.34
CA ALA A 259 7.58 -20.10 -0.36
C ALA A 259 6.18 -20.03 0.24
N PHE A 260 5.51 -18.89 0.07
CA PHE A 260 4.12 -18.74 0.47
C PHE A 260 3.39 -17.73 -0.42
N VAL A 261 2.06 -17.83 -0.40
CA VAL A 261 1.14 -16.89 -1.01
C VAL A 261 0.02 -16.60 -0.01
N LEU A 262 -0.20 -15.32 0.30
CA LEU A 262 -1.27 -14.85 1.18
C LEU A 262 -2.30 -14.07 0.36
N VAL A 263 -3.47 -14.68 0.17
CA VAL A 263 -4.62 -14.07 -0.48
C VAL A 263 -5.77 -14.00 0.52
N VAL A 264 -6.51 -12.89 0.50
CA VAL A 264 -7.69 -12.67 1.36
C VAL A 264 -8.92 -12.37 0.51
N PRO A 265 -10.13 -12.71 0.98
CA PRO A 265 -11.37 -12.24 0.37
C PRO A 265 -11.41 -10.71 0.32
N ASP A 266 -11.92 -10.16 -0.78
CA ASP A 266 -11.99 -8.71 -0.98
C ASP A 266 -13.13 -8.08 -0.17
N ILE A 267 -12.80 -7.50 0.98
CA ILE A 267 -13.74 -6.77 1.84
C ILE A 267 -13.88 -5.29 1.49
N THR A 268 -13.36 -4.83 0.35
CA THR A 268 -13.34 -3.40 -0.04
C THR A 268 -14.72 -2.77 0.03
N ALA A 269 -15.74 -3.45 -0.49
CA ALA A 269 -17.12 -2.94 -0.46
C ALA A 269 -17.63 -2.73 0.99
N PHE A 270 -17.23 -3.60 1.93
CA PHE A 270 -17.54 -3.41 3.35
C PHE A 270 -16.84 -2.16 3.89
N VAL A 271 -15.52 -2.06 3.65
CA VAL A 271 -14.67 -0.95 4.14
C VAL A 271 -15.17 0.39 3.62
N GLN A 272 -15.50 0.48 2.33
CA GLN A 272 -16.11 1.66 1.69
C GLN A 272 -17.44 2.03 2.34
N ARG A 273 -18.34 1.04 2.53
CA ARG A 273 -19.66 1.27 3.13
C ARG A 273 -19.59 1.82 4.56
N VAL A 274 -18.63 1.36 5.36
CA VAL A 274 -18.46 1.85 6.75
C VAL A 274 -17.53 3.06 6.85
N GLY A 275 -16.88 3.46 5.75
CA GLY A 275 -15.93 4.56 5.70
C GLY A 275 -14.65 4.27 6.50
N GLY A 276 -14.12 3.05 6.44
CA GLY A 276 -12.91 2.65 7.17
C GLY A 276 -13.10 2.36 8.67
N ARG A 277 -14.34 2.45 9.17
CA ARG A 277 -14.67 2.33 10.59
C ARG A 277 -15.03 0.90 10.98
N LEU A 278 -14.06 0.16 11.49
CA LEU A 278 -14.23 -1.22 11.96
C LEU A 278 -14.41 -1.28 13.49
N THR A 279 -15.47 -0.66 14.01
CA THR A 279 -15.84 -0.84 15.44
C THR A 279 -16.21 -2.30 15.72
N LEU A 280 -16.25 -2.72 16.98
CA LEU A 280 -16.61 -4.11 17.35
C LEU A 280 -17.92 -4.57 16.69
N ILE A 281 -18.95 -3.71 16.68
CA ILE A 281 -20.24 -3.99 16.01
C ILE A 281 -20.04 -4.20 14.50
N ARG A 282 -19.21 -3.37 13.85
CA ARG A 282 -18.93 -3.52 12.42
C ARG A 282 -18.09 -4.77 12.13
N GLN A 283 -17.15 -5.14 12.98
CA GLN A 283 -16.40 -6.38 12.85
C GLN A 283 -17.31 -7.61 12.97
N LEU A 284 -18.26 -7.60 13.90
CA LEU A 284 -19.27 -8.66 14.02
C LEU A 284 -20.19 -8.72 12.78
N GLN A 285 -20.59 -7.56 12.26
CA GLN A 285 -21.34 -7.48 10.99
C GLN A 285 -20.54 -8.05 9.81
N LEU A 286 -19.25 -7.72 9.72
CA LEU A 286 -18.36 -8.26 8.68
C LEU A 286 -18.24 -9.78 8.81
N LEU A 287 -18.04 -10.29 10.03
CA LEU A 287 -17.97 -11.72 10.28
C LEU A 287 -19.27 -12.45 9.89
N ALA A 288 -20.43 -11.84 10.17
CA ALA A 288 -21.74 -12.37 9.81
C ALA A 288 -22.03 -12.34 8.31
N THR A 289 -21.49 -11.34 7.59
CA THR A 289 -21.70 -11.14 6.14
C THR A 289 -20.51 -11.59 5.29
N ARG A 290 -19.49 -12.23 5.87
CA ARG A 290 -18.23 -12.55 5.19
C ARG A 290 -18.39 -13.39 3.92
N GLY A 291 -19.46 -14.20 3.84
CA GLY A 291 -19.77 -15.00 2.66
C GLY A 291 -20.10 -14.15 1.43
N ASP A 292 -20.64 -12.95 1.63
CA ASP A 292 -21.04 -12.03 0.56
C ASP A 292 -19.83 -11.42 -0.17
N TYR A 293 -18.65 -11.47 0.46
CA TYR A 293 -17.41 -10.88 -0.05
C TYR A 293 -16.51 -11.90 -0.77
N ARG A 294 -17.02 -13.10 -1.08
CA ARG A 294 -16.32 -14.12 -1.88
C ARG A 294 -16.43 -13.89 -3.39
N ARG A 295 -16.73 -12.66 -3.80
CA ARG A 295 -16.79 -12.29 -5.22
C ARG A 295 -15.39 -12.13 -5.79
N ASP A 296 -14.54 -11.40 -5.08
CA ASP A 296 -13.18 -11.11 -5.50
C ASP A 296 -12.22 -11.46 -4.36
N ALA A 297 -10.94 -11.67 -4.69
CA ALA A 297 -9.87 -11.88 -3.73
C ALA A 297 -8.73 -10.89 -3.99
N ILE A 298 -7.95 -10.60 -2.96
CA ILE A 298 -6.77 -9.73 -3.02
C ILE A 298 -5.55 -10.54 -2.63
N LEU A 299 -4.59 -10.65 -3.55
CA LEU A 299 -3.23 -11.08 -3.27
C LEU A 299 -2.53 -9.94 -2.52
N VAL A 300 -2.37 -10.14 -1.21
CA VAL A 300 -1.72 -9.17 -0.33
C VAL A 300 -0.22 -9.25 -0.53
N ILE A 301 0.33 -10.47 -0.44
CA ILE A 301 1.77 -10.68 -0.55
C ILE A 301 2.11 -12.13 -0.89
N GLN A 302 3.25 -12.31 -1.56
CA GLN A 302 3.87 -13.61 -1.82
C GLN A 302 5.37 -13.52 -1.60
N GLY A 303 5.98 -14.59 -1.13
CA GLY A 303 7.41 -14.64 -0.83
C GLY A 303 8.03 -15.98 -1.21
N THR A 304 9.31 -15.98 -1.54
CA THR A 304 10.09 -17.19 -1.82
C THR A 304 11.51 -16.99 -1.33
N ASP A 305 12.00 -17.99 -0.58
CA ASP A 305 13.36 -18.07 -0.08
C ASP A 305 14.34 -17.80 -1.23
N PRO A 306 15.27 -16.83 -1.09
CA PRO A 306 16.20 -16.46 -2.14
C PRO A 306 16.98 -17.64 -2.73
N GLY A 307 17.38 -18.62 -1.91
CA GLY A 307 18.09 -19.83 -2.37
C GLY A 307 17.21 -20.83 -3.11
N ARG A 308 15.90 -20.62 -3.15
CA ARG A 308 14.90 -21.46 -3.83
C ARG A 308 14.17 -20.75 -4.97
N GLN A 309 14.52 -19.51 -5.27
CA GLN A 309 13.98 -18.76 -6.41
C GLN A 309 14.36 -19.44 -7.74
N GLY A 310 13.54 -19.24 -8.77
CA GLY A 310 13.75 -19.83 -10.09
C GLY A 310 13.45 -21.33 -10.21
N GLN A 311 13.12 -22.03 -9.12
CA GLN A 311 12.82 -23.48 -9.13
C GLN A 311 11.35 -23.82 -9.45
N GLY A 312 10.56 -22.84 -9.93
CA GLY A 312 9.15 -23.05 -10.28
C GLY A 312 8.17 -23.15 -9.10
N ILE A 313 8.63 -22.95 -7.86
CA ILE A 313 7.82 -23.10 -6.64
C ILE A 313 6.57 -22.20 -6.65
N LEU A 314 6.75 -20.90 -6.97
CA LEU A 314 5.62 -19.97 -7.07
C LEU A 314 4.64 -20.38 -8.17
N SER A 315 5.10 -21.01 -9.25
CA SER A 315 4.20 -21.50 -10.31
C SER A 315 3.28 -22.62 -9.80
N LEU A 316 3.78 -23.50 -8.94
CA LEU A 316 2.97 -24.54 -8.30
C LEU A 316 1.95 -23.90 -7.34
N LEU A 317 2.40 -22.98 -6.49
CA LEU A 317 1.52 -22.26 -5.56
C LEU A 317 0.43 -21.47 -6.30
N SER A 318 0.75 -20.78 -7.39
CA SER A 318 -0.24 -20.02 -8.16
C SER A 318 -1.24 -20.90 -8.91
N ARG A 319 -0.82 -22.02 -9.47
CA ARG A 319 -1.75 -23.00 -10.06
C ARG A 319 -2.71 -23.55 -9.01
N GLN A 320 -2.20 -23.89 -7.83
CA GLN A 320 -3.03 -24.35 -6.72
C GLN A 320 -4.00 -23.25 -6.26
N LEU A 321 -3.50 -22.02 -6.11
CA LEU A 321 -4.32 -20.86 -5.74
C LEU A 321 -5.44 -20.64 -6.75
N GLN A 322 -5.15 -20.66 -8.06
CA GLN A 322 -6.14 -20.46 -9.10
C GLN A 322 -7.24 -21.53 -9.03
N ALA A 323 -6.87 -22.79 -8.82
CA ALA A 323 -7.82 -23.88 -8.62
C ALA A 323 -8.69 -23.66 -7.36
N ASN A 324 -8.08 -23.22 -6.25
CA ASN A 324 -8.80 -22.91 -5.01
C ASN A 324 -9.76 -21.72 -5.16
N LEU A 325 -9.37 -20.68 -5.92
CA LEU A 325 -10.22 -19.52 -6.22
C LEU A 325 -11.44 -19.93 -7.04
N VAL A 326 -11.26 -20.73 -8.10
CA VAL A 326 -12.36 -21.25 -8.91
C VAL A 326 -13.29 -22.14 -8.08
N ALA A 327 -12.74 -23.08 -7.31
CA ALA A 327 -13.52 -23.95 -6.44
C ALA A 327 -14.27 -23.18 -5.32
N GLY A 328 -13.69 -22.08 -4.85
CA GLY A 328 -14.27 -21.18 -3.84
C GLY A 328 -15.33 -20.22 -4.38
N GLY A 329 -15.54 -20.17 -5.71
CA GLY A 329 -16.52 -19.30 -6.36
C GLY A 329 -16.06 -17.84 -6.55
N TYR A 330 -14.76 -17.57 -6.45
CA TYR A 330 -14.20 -16.25 -6.69
C TYR A 330 -14.18 -15.94 -8.20
N GLY A 331 -14.66 -14.75 -8.57
CA GLY A 331 -14.71 -14.24 -9.94
C GLY A 331 -13.43 -13.55 -10.39
N ALA A 332 -12.70 -12.89 -9.49
CA ALA A 332 -11.43 -12.24 -9.83
C ALA A 332 -10.41 -12.25 -8.68
N LEU A 333 -9.13 -12.24 -9.04
CA LEU A 333 -8.00 -11.99 -8.14
C LEU A 333 -7.38 -10.63 -8.49
N ARG A 334 -7.32 -9.72 -7.52
CA ARG A 334 -6.54 -8.48 -7.62
C ARG A 334 -5.21 -8.65 -6.92
N SER A 335 -4.18 -7.99 -7.42
CA SER A 335 -2.87 -7.91 -6.78
C SER A 335 -2.54 -6.47 -6.47
N THR A 336 -1.94 -6.25 -5.30
CA THR A 336 -1.22 -5.02 -4.97
C THR A 336 -0.11 -4.74 -5.99
N TYR A 337 0.49 -3.56 -5.91
CA TYR A 337 1.40 -3.06 -6.94
C TYR A 337 2.62 -3.98 -7.13
N VAL A 338 2.98 -4.18 -8.40
CA VAL A 338 4.17 -4.91 -8.82
C VAL A 338 5.05 -3.95 -9.60
N GLY A 339 6.26 -3.71 -9.11
CA GLY A 339 7.23 -2.84 -9.77
C GLY A 339 7.49 -3.28 -11.21
N ARG A 340 7.55 -2.31 -12.14
CA ARG A 340 7.85 -2.57 -13.56
C ARG A 340 9.29 -3.05 -13.76
N ASP A 341 10.16 -2.81 -12.78
CA ASP A 341 11.51 -3.34 -12.66
C ASP A 341 11.55 -4.84 -12.27
N ASN A 342 10.39 -5.45 -11.95
CA ASN A 342 10.24 -6.87 -11.64
C ASN A 342 9.43 -7.62 -12.72
N PRO A 343 10.01 -7.86 -13.92
CA PRO A 343 9.30 -8.50 -15.03
C PRO A 343 8.90 -9.95 -14.74
N ALA A 344 9.61 -10.64 -13.83
CA ALA A 344 9.30 -12.01 -13.45
C ALA A 344 7.94 -12.12 -12.73
N SER A 345 7.66 -11.19 -11.81
CA SER A 345 6.37 -11.11 -11.12
C SER A 345 5.24 -10.71 -12.09
N ALA A 346 5.47 -9.73 -12.96
CA ALA A 346 4.48 -9.34 -13.99
C ALA A 346 4.15 -10.48 -14.98
N ALA A 347 5.15 -11.27 -15.39
CA ALA A 347 4.96 -12.41 -16.28
C ALA A 347 4.09 -13.51 -15.65
N GLN A 348 4.15 -13.67 -14.32
CA GLN A 348 3.28 -14.59 -13.59
C GLN A 348 1.81 -14.23 -13.79
N PHE A 349 1.42 -12.97 -13.55
CA PHE A 349 0.03 -12.52 -13.77
C PHE A 349 -0.41 -12.68 -15.21
N THR A 350 0.45 -12.30 -16.17
CA THR A 350 0.17 -12.44 -17.60
C THR A 350 -0.09 -13.91 -17.98
N ARG A 351 0.70 -14.85 -17.44
CA ARG A 351 0.52 -16.31 -17.67
C ARG A 351 -0.83 -16.82 -17.17
N PHE A 352 -1.37 -16.23 -16.11
CA PHE A 352 -2.69 -16.57 -15.58
C PHE A 352 -3.84 -15.79 -16.24
N GLY A 353 -3.57 -15.07 -17.34
CA GLY A 353 -4.56 -14.28 -18.06
C GLY A 353 -4.86 -12.93 -17.41
N GLY A 354 -3.95 -12.44 -16.56
CA GLY A 354 -4.04 -11.16 -15.90
C GLY A 354 -3.69 -9.98 -16.81
N ARG A 355 -4.16 -8.81 -16.42
CA ARG A 355 -3.81 -7.52 -17.03
C ARG A 355 -3.49 -6.49 -15.95
N PRO A 356 -2.70 -5.44 -16.26
CA PRO A 356 -2.62 -4.25 -15.43
C PRO A 356 -4.03 -3.66 -15.19
N LEU A 357 -4.28 -3.21 -13.96
CA LEU A 357 -5.52 -2.58 -13.53
C LEU A 357 -5.30 -1.07 -13.34
N HIS A 358 -4.35 -0.68 -12.51
CA HIS A 358 -3.92 0.71 -12.31
C HIS A 358 -2.43 0.86 -12.57
N GLY A 359 -2.06 1.86 -13.37
CA GLY A 359 -0.68 2.37 -13.35
C GLY A 359 -0.44 3.02 -11.98
N TYR A 360 0.72 2.78 -11.39
CA TYR A 360 0.99 3.08 -9.99
C TYR A 360 2.38 3.69 -9.82
N THR A 361 2.52 4.67 -8.94
CA THR A 361 3.82 5.26 -8.62
C THR A 361 3.83 5.85 -7.22
N PHE A 362 4.99 6.01 -6.63
CA PHE A 362 5.21 7.03 -5.61
C PHE A 362 5.83 8.26 -6.27
N TYR A 363 5.97 9.33 -5.49
CA TYR A 363 6.53 10.59 -5.92
C TYR A 363 7.67 11.01 -5.00
N ARG A 364 8.74 11.53 -5.61
CA ARG A 364 9.91 12.06 -4.92
C ARG A 364 10.17 13.48 -5.38
N ARG A 365 10.50 14.39 -4.44
CA ARG A 365 10.90 15.76 -4.74
C ARG A 365 12.15 16.13 -3.94
N PRO A 366 13.27 16.50 -4.57
CA PRO A 366 14.44 17.02 -3.86
C PRO A 366 14.07 18.25 -3.03
N VAL A 367 14.64 18.36 -1.83
CA VAL A 367 14.54 19.57 -1.01
C VAL A 367 15.72 20.47 -1.36
N LEU A 368 15.42 21.67 -1.87
CA LEU A 368 16.47 22.59 -2.27
C LEU A 368 17.15 23.20 -1.02
N PRO A 369 18.50 23.31 -1.04
CA PRO A 369 19.21 24.06 -0.02
C PRO A 369 18.65 25.49 0.08
N PRO A 370 18.64 26.11 1.27
CA PRO A 370 18.15 27.47 1.47
C PRO A 370 18.73 28.47 0.46
N ASP A 371 19.99 28.30 0.06
CA ASP A 371 20.73 29.20 -0.83
C ASP A 371 20.30 29.12 -2.31
N ALA A 372 19.69 28.01 -2.74
CA ALA A 372 19.26 27.80 -4.13
C ALA A 372 17.87 28.40 -4.42
N ARG A 373 17.05 28.66 -3.39
CA ARG A 373 15.67 29.18 -3.54
C ARG A 373 15.62 30.60 -4.07
N GLY A 374 16.64 31.41 -3.73
CA GLY A 374 16.77 32.78 -4.21
C GLY A 374 17.12 32.90 -5.70
N ALA A 375 17.55 31.82 -6.37
CA ALA A 375 17.85 31.82 -7.80
C ALA A 375 16.64 31.38 -8.64
N ALA A 376 15.89 30.37 -8.19
CA ALA A 376 14.69 29.88 -8.89
C ALA A 376 13.52 30.88 -8.88
N ALA A 377 13.40 31.71 -7.83
CA ALA A 377 12.39 32.77 -7.78
C ALA A 377 12.70 33.95 -8.71
N ARG A 378 13.97 34.11 -9.16
CA ARG A 378 14.41 35.23 -10.02
C ARG A 378 14.34 34.94 -11.52
N THR A 379 13.98 33.73 -11.93
CA THR A 379 13.84 33.37 -13.35
C THR A 379 12.40 33.47 -13.88
N ASN A 380 11.45 33.96 -13.07
CA ASN A 380 10.04 34.12 -13.45
C ASN A 380 9.53 35.58 -13.50
N ASP A 381 10.40 36.59 -13.39
CA ASP A 381 10.02 37.96 -13.75
C ASP A 381 10.16 38.13 -15.27
N PRO A 382 9.07 38.37 -16.03
CA PRO A 382 9.19 38.81 -17.40
C PRO A 382 9.64 40.28 -17.33
N GLU A 383 10.93 40.53 -17.58
CA GLU A 383 11.40 41.88 -17.87
C GLU A 383 10.59 42.41 -19.06
N GLY A 384 9.70 43.36 -18.74
CA GLY A 384 8.96 44.14 -19.72
C GLY A 384 9.95 44.99 -20.50
N ASP A 385 9.92 44.83 -21.82
CA ASP A 385 10.67 45.67 -22.74
C ASP A 385 9.69 46.53 -23.54
N HIS A 386 9.65 47.81 -23.18
CA HIS A 386 9.25 48.92 -24.04
C HIS A 386 10.26 50.04 -23.77
N PRO A 387 10.80 50.66 -24.83
CA PRO A 387 10.04 51.72 -25.52
C PRO A 387 9.78 51.47 -27.01
#